data_AF-A0A852TLU9-F1
#
_entry.id   AF-A0A852TLU9-F1
#
_cell.length_a   1.000
_cell.length_b   1.000
_cell.length_c   1.000
_cell.angle_alpha   90.00
_cell.angle_beta   90.00
_cell.angle_gamma   90.00
#
_symmetry.space_group_name_H-M   'P 1'
#
loop_
_entity.id
_entity.type
_entity.pdbx_description
1 polymer ?
#
loop_
_entity_poly.entity_id
_entity_poly.type
_entity_poly.pdbx_seq_one_letter_code
_entity_poly.pdbx_strand_id
1 'polypeptide(L)' 'MKQALLLTYDTFADFEVMILLTCINSKYQINSFTVENEIRPIQSCAGFQVTPHLSIDHVNRRF' A
#
# COMPACT_ATOMS: atom_id res chain seq x y z
N MET A 1 -3.74 18.18 5.41
CA MET A 1 -2.77 17.29 4.74
C MET A 1 -3.55 16.41 3.76
N LYS A 2 -3.09 16.21 2.52
CA LYS A 2 -3.80 15.36 1.55
C LYS A 2 -3.50 13.89 1.84
N GLN A 3 -4.43 13.00 1.51
CA GLN A 3 -4.24 11.55 1.64
C GLN A 3 -3.94 10.94 0.28
N ALA A 4 -3.12 9.89 0.25
CA ALA A 4 -2.90 9.07 -0.93
C ALA A 4 -3.04 7.59 -0.57
N LEU A 5 -3.57 6.81 -1.52
CA LEU A 5 -3.71 5.37 -1.40
C LEU A 5 -2.62 4.69 -2.24
N LEU A 6 -1.88 3.79 -1.61
CA LEU A 6 -0.88 2.96 -2.26
C LEU A 6 -1.40 1.53 -2.36
N LEU A 7 -1.68 1.05 -3.56
CA LEU A 7 -1.97 -0.36 -3.74
C LEU A 7 -0.69 -1.17 -3.51
N THR A 8 -0.76 -2.17 -2.65
CA THR A 8 0.34 -3.10 -2.38
C THR A 8 -0.15 -4.54 -2.53
N TYR A 9 0.61 -5.37 -3.22
CA TYR A 9 0.26 -6.73 -3.62
C TYR A 9 1.51 -7.62 -3.61
N ASP A 10 1.36 -8.94 -3.53
CA ASP A 10 2.52 -9.83 -3.58
C ASP A 10 3.34 -9.57 -4.84
N THR A 11 4.67 -9.56 -4.70
CA THR A 11 5.65 -9.27 -5.75
C THR A 11 5.67 -7.83 -6.28
N PHE A 12 5.11 -6.86 -5.55
CA PHE A 12 5.29 -5.44 -5.91
C PHE A 12 6.79 -5.07 -5.97
N ALA A 13 7.13 -4.12 -6.85
CA ALA A 13 8.50 -3.67 -7.06
C ALA A 13 8.97 -2.75 -5.92
N ASP A 14 9.84 -3.26 -5.05
CA ASP A 14 10.36 -2.55 -3.88
C ASP A 14 10.95 -1.19 -4.20
N PHE A 15 11.82 -1.16 -5.21
CA PHE A 15 12.59 0.02 -5.56
C PHE A 15 11.70 1.17 -6.06
N GLU A 16 10.70 0.85 -6.90
CA GLU A 16 9.75 1.83 -7.43
C GLU A 16 8.90 2.43 -6.30
N VAL A 17 8.42 1.58 -5.38
CA VAL A 17 7.64 2.01 -4.23
C VAL A 17 8.49 2.86 -3.28
N MET A 18 9.73 2.47 -3.00
CA MET A 18 10.62 3.24 -2.12
C MET A 18 10.96 4.63 -2.69
N ILE A 19 11.26 4.73 -3.99
CA ILE A 19 11.48 6.03 -4.65
C ILE A 19 10.23 6.90 -4.54
N LEU A 20 9.07 6.34 -4.90
CA LEU A 20 7.80 7.05 -4.83
C LEU A 20 7.56 7.60 -3.42
N LEU A 21 7.67 6.76 -2.39
CA LEU A 21 7.48 7.16 -1.00
C LEU A 21 8.46 8.26 -0.59
N THR A 22 9.73 8.15 -0.98
CA THR A 22 10.75 9.17 -0.68
C THR A 22 10.37 10.54 -1.23
N CYS A 23 9.76 10.58 -2.42
CA CYS A 23 9.35 11.82 -3.08
C CYS A 23 8.06 12.44 -2.49
N ILE A 24 7.16 11.64 -1.91
CA ILE A 24 5.79 12.08 -1.57
C ILE A 24 5.46 12.08 -0.08
N ASN A 25 6.25 11.41 0.78
CA ASN A 25 5.91 11.21 2.20
C ASN A 25 5.84 12.51 3.02
N SER A 26 6.52 13.58 2.60
CA SER A 26 6.41 14.90 3.24
C SER A 26 5.16 15.69 2.83
N LYS A 27 4.47 15.29 1.76
CA LYS A 27 3.34 16.01 1.17
C LYS A 27 1.99 15.32 1.43
N TYR A 28 2.02 14.01 1.64
CA TYR A 28 0.82 13.18 1.75
C TYR A 28 0.92 12.24 2.94
N GLN A 29 -0.22 12.01 3.58
CA GLN A 29 -0.40 10.86 4.45
C GLN A 29 -0.69 9.64 3.58
N ILE A 30 0.22 8.67 3.58
CA ILE A 30 0.11 7.46 2.76
C ILE A 30 -0.58 6.35 3.56
N ASN A 31 -1.64 5.78 3.00
CA ASN A 31 -2.23 4.53 3.47
C ASN A 31 -2.05 3.48 2.38
N SER A 32 -1.39 2.36 2.69
CA SER A 32 -1.38 1.21 1.79
C SER A 32 -2.64 0.38 1.93
N PHE A 33 -3.08 -0.23 0.83
CA PHE A 33 -4.19 -1.17 0.84
C PHE A 33 -3.90 -2.38 -0.04
N THR A 34 -4.61 -3.48 0.22
CA THR A 34 -4.65 -4.67 -0.63
C THR A 34 -5.99 -4.76 -1.37
N VAL A 35 -6.00 -5.41 -2.53
CA VAL A 35 -7.24 -5.76 -3.26
C VAL A 35 -8.01 -6.91 -2.62
N GLU A 36 -7.39 -7.62 -1.67
CA GLU A 36 -8.04 -8.68 -0.91
C GLU A 36 -9.00 -8.09 0.13
N ASN A 37 -9.99 -8.88 0.55
CA ASN A 37 -10.95 -8.48 1.59
C ASN A 37 -10.36 -8.58 3.01
N GLU A 38 -9.28 -9.35 3.16
CA GLU A 38 -8.57 -9.56 4.42
C GLU A 38 -7.18 -8.93 4.40
N ILE A 39 -6.77 -8.37 5.55
CA ILE A 39 -5.40 -7.88 5.73
C ILE A 39 -4.52 -9.07 6.08
N ARG A 40 -3.62 -9.41 5.17
CA ARG A 40 -2.51 -10.34 5.40
C ARG A 40 -1.18 -9.70 5.06
N PRO A 41 -0.07 -10.19 5.63
CA PRO A 41 1.25 -9.84 5.13
C PRO A 41 1.35 -10.16 3.63
N ILE A 42 1.92 -9.22 2.89
CA ILE A 42 2.30 -9.37 1.49
C ILE A 42 3.81 -9.42 1.39
N GLN A 43 4.30 -10.22 0.46
CA GLN A 43 5.73 -10.35 0.20
C GLN A 43 6.09 -9.57 -1.05
N SER A 44 6.98 -8.60 -0.94
CA SER A 44 7.49 -7.85 -2.09
C SER A 44 8.43 -8.70 -2.97
N CYS A 45 8.85 -8.15 -4.11
CA CYS A 45 9.77 -8.83 -5.03
C CYS A 45 11.12 -9.18 -4.39
N ALA A 46 11.65 -8.30 -3.54
CA ALA A 46 12.88 -8.51 -2.78
C ALA A 46 12.69 -9.37 -1.52
N GLY A 47 11.46 -9.84 -1.24
CA GLY A 47 11.15 -10.71 -0.11
C GLY A 47 10.83 -10.00 1.20
N PHE A 48 10.62 -8.67 1.19
CA PHE A 48 10.17 -7.95 2.38
C PHE A 48 8.71 -8.25 2.68
N GLN A 49 8.41 -8.43 3.97
CA GLN A 49 7.05 -8.61 4.45
C GLN A 49 6.48 -7.24 4.83
N VAL A 50 5.37 -6.86 4.20
CA VAL A 50 4.65 -5.61 4.47
C VAL A 50 3.21 -5.95 4.85
N THR A 51 2.69 -5.29 5.88
CA THR A 51 1.27 -5.41 6.24
C THR A 51 0.52 -4.20 5.69
N PRO A 52 -0.47 -4.38 4.79
CA PRO A 52 -1.30 -3.28 4.31
C PRO A 52 -2.05 -2.60 5.45
N HIS A 53 -2.34 -1.30 5.33
CA HIS A 53 -3.13 -0.59 6.35
C HIS A 53 -4.62 -0.90 6.24
N LEU A 54 -5.10 -1.17 5.02
CA LEU A 54 -6.51 -1.35 4.68
C LEU A 54 -6.71 -2.56 3.74
N SER A 55 -7.89 -3.17 3.80
CA SER A 55 -8.40 -4.03 2.73
C SER A 55 -9.30 -3.25 1.77
N ILE A 56 -9.63 -3.82 0.60
CA ILE A 56 -10.40 -3.11 -0.43
C ILE A 56 -11.78 -2.65 0.04
N ASP A 57 -12.45 -3.45 0.89
CA ASP A 57 -13.77 -3.14 1.44
C ASP A 57 -13.77 -1.88 2.31
N HIS A 58 -12.63 -1.59 2.96
CA HIS A 58 -12.46 -0.39 3.77
C HIS A 58 -12.21 0.87 2.91
N VAL A 59 -11.69 0.69 1.69
CA VAL A 59 -11.46 1.77 0.72
C VAL A 59 -12.74 2.08 -0.04
N ASN A 60 -13.49 1.05 -0.46
CA ASN A 60 -14.63 1.19 -1.37
C ASN A 60 -15.97 0.97 -0.63
N ARG A 61 -16.29 1.85 0.32
CA ARG A 61 -17.49 1.76 1.20
C ARG A 61 -18.86 1.90 0.50
N ARG A 62 -18.94 1.75 -0.83
CA ARG A 62 -20.15 2.03 -1.63
C ARG A 62 -20.78 0.80 -2.30
N PHE A 63 -20.34 -0.41 -1.97
CA PHE A 63 -20.98 -1.66 -2.41
C PHE A 63 -21.27 -2.55 -1.22
#